data_AF-X0UFL6-F1
#
_entry.id   AF-X0UFL6-F1
#
_cell.length_a   1.000
_cell.length_b   1.000
_cell.length_c   1.000
_cell.angle_alpha   90.00
_cell.angle_beta   90.00
_cell.angle_gamma   90.00
#
_symmetry.space_group_name_H-M   'P 1'
#
loop_
_entity.id
_entity.type
_entity.pdbx_description
1 polymer ?
#
loop_
_entity_poly.entity_id
_entity_poly.type
_entity_poly.pdbx_seq_one_letter_code
_entity_poly.pdbx_strand_id
1 'polypeptide(L)'
;MIKNLVLFFMIVLLGVPERIALADSADLKEAVKWLENESHRLIRASRRTMKDGTSAFPPQVGIGYEAFWLRDFVYTLEGSIESYSDRELLDAGRVFISSMRADGAGVDCVKFDGHPIYKPGFGRLGANPVADGSQFTVAAVWHTYQKTRDSKFLEENIDTLIRTMRSVPRNPRTKLVHIKDDEWDRCPYGFTDTVRMQGDVLFCSLLYVEASR
;
A
#
# COMPACT_ATOMS: atom_id res chain seq x y z
N MET A 1 46.57 24.48 -53.96
CA MET A 1 45.24 25.02 -53.63
C MET A 1 44.36 23.81 -53.30
N ILE A 2 43.94 23.44 -52.09
CA ILE A 2 43.79 24.01 -50.73
C ILE A 2 44.22 22.88 -49.76
N LYS A 3 45.36 23.01 -49.08
CA LYS A 3 45.54 23.21 -47.61
C LYS A 3 45.02 22.08 -46.69
N ASN A 4 45.98 21.30 -46.18
CA ASN A 4 46.23 20.91 -44.78
C ASN A 4 45.04 20.83 -43.79
N LEU A 5 44.89 19.66 -43.17
CA LEU A 5 44.54 19.59 -41.76
C LEU A 5 45.31 18.43 -41.07
N VAL A 6 46.30 18.80 -40.26
CA VAL A 6 46.90 17.98 -39.22
C VAL A 6 46.39 18.55 -37.89
N LEU A 7 45.72 17.72 -37.07
CA LEU A 7 45.77 17.79 -35.60
C LEU A 7 45.03 16.54 -35.05
N PHE A 8 45.76 15.53 -34.60
CA PHE A 8 46.01 15.25 -33.18
C PHE A 8 44.73 14.99 -32.37
N PHE A 9 44.39 13.71 -32.18
CA PHE A 9 43.90 13.24 -30.88
C PHE A 9 44.33 11.79 -30.66
N MET A 10 45.44 11.67 -29.95
CA MET A 10 45.88 10.47 -29.26
C MET A 10 44.91 10.26 -28.09
N ILE A 11 43.82 9.52 -28.30
CA ILE A 11 43.05 8.98 -27.17
C ILE A 11 43.81 7.77 -26.68
N VAL A 12 44.58 8.04 -25.63
CA VAL A 12 45.18 7.04 -24.76
C VAL A 12 44.09 6.07 -24.31
N LEU A 13 44.14 4.84 -24.84
CA LEU A 13 43.54 3.65 -24.26
C LEU A 13 44.27 3.34 -22.94
N LEU A 14 43.98 4.13 -21.90
CA LEU A 14 44.31 3.75 -20.53
C LEU A 14 43.21 2.80 -20.08
N GLY A 15 43.62 1.54 -19.92
CA GLY A 15 42.76 0.47 -19.46
C GLY A 15 42.09 0.83 -18.14
N VAL A 16 40.78 0.71 -18.14
CA VAL A 16 40.03 0.35 -16.95
C VAL A 16 39.19 -0.85 -17.36
N PRO A 17 39.66 -2.10 -17.17
CA PRO A 17 38.72 -3.16 -16.93
C PRO A 17 38.19 -2.89 -15.52
N GLU A 18 37.24 -1.97 -15.38
CA GLU A 18 36.29 -2.08 -14.30
C GLU A 18 35.53 -3.35 -14.65
N ARG A 19 36.02 -4.46 -14.11
CA ARG A 19 35.14 -5.56 -13.78
C ARG A 19 34.00 -4.88 -13.04
N ILE A 20 32.85 -4.74 -13.70
CA ILE A 20 31.58 -4.86 -13.00
C ILE A 20 31.70 -6.25 -12.38
N ALA A 21 32.24 -6.31 -11.17
CA ALA A 21 32.20 -7.49 -10.36
C ALA A 21 30.70 -7.70 -10.19
N LEU A 22 30.13 -8.59 -10.99
CA LEU A 22 28.84 -9.19 -10.71
C LEU A 22 28.95 -9.60 -9.24
N ALA A 23 28.16 -8.96 -8.38
CA ALA A 23 28.16 -9.22 -6.95
C ALA A 23 28.24 -10.73 -6.76
N ASP A 24 29.26 -11.21 -6.05
CA ASP A 24 29.44 -12.63 -5.83
C ASP A 24 28.13 -13.16 -5.23
N SER A 25 27.72 -14.37 -5.59
CA SER A 25 26.42 -14.90 -5.12
C SER A 25 26.29 -14.94 -3.58
N ALA A 26 27.42 -14.92 -2.86
CA ALA A 26 27.49 -14.74 -1.41
C ALA A 26 27.06 -13.32 -0.99
N ASP A 27 27.53 -12.28 -1.69
CA ASP A 27 27.21 -10.86 -1.46
C ASP A 27 25.71 -10.58 -1.71
N LEU A 28 25.12 -11.15 -2.77
CA LEU A 28 23.68 -11.00 -3.01
C LEU A 28 22.83 -11.66 -1.90
N LYS A 29 23.23 -12.86 -1.45
CA LYS A 29 22.50 -13.56 -0.36
C LYS A 29 22.60 -12.79 0.96
N GLU A 30 23.78 -12.24 1.26
CA GLU A 30 23.98 -11.39 2.44
C GLU A 30 23.17 -10.10 2.36
N ALA A 31 23.14 -9.44 1.19
CA ALA A 31 22.34 -8.25 0.96
C ALA A 31 20.82 -8.52 1.12
N VAL A 32 20.31 -9.63 0.56
CA VAL A 32 18.90 -10.02 0.73
C VAL A 32 18.59 -10.28 2.21
N LYS A 33 19.44 -11.05 2.90
CA LYS A 33 19.28 -11.32 4.33
C LYS A 33 19.31 -10.03 5.16
N TRP A 34 20.17 -9.09 4.80
CA TRP A 34 20.21 -7.78 5.45
C TRP A 34 18.91 -7.01 5.23
N LEU A 35 18.40 -6.96 3.98
CA LEU A 35 17.12 -6.31 3.65
C LEU A 35 15.93 -6.93 4.39
N GLU A 36 15.88 -8.26 4.50
CA GLU A 36 14.85 -8.97 5.26
C GLU A 36 14.88 -8.58 6.74
N ASN A 37 16.05 -8.64 7.38
CA ASN A 37 16.21 -8.25 8.78
C ASN A 37 15.88 -6.77 9.02
N GLU A 38 16.27 -5.90 8.09
CA GLU A 38 16.01 -4.48 8.19
C GLU A 38 14.52 -4.16 8.00
N SER A 39 13.82 -4.91 7.12
CA SER A 39 12.36 -4.81 6.99
C SER A 39 11.66 -5.12 8.32
N HIS A 40 12.05 -6.21 8.99
CA HIS A 40 11.52 -6.58 10.30
C HIS A 40 11.79 -5.49 11.33
N ARG A 41 13.03 -5.00 11.40
CA ARG A 41 13.43 -3.96 12.35
C ARG A 41 12.62 -2.69 12.16
N LEU A 42 12.46 -2.23 10.92
CA LEU A 42 11.73 -1.00 10.59
C LEU A 42 10.24 -1.12 10.91
N ILE A 43 9.59 -2.23 10.54
CA ILE A 43 8.17 -2.48 10.86
C ILE A 43 7.97 -2.49 12.38
N ARG A 44 8.80 -3.22 13.13
CA ARG A 44 8.67 -3.26 14.60
C ARG A 44 8.91 -1.88 15.23
N ALA A 45 9.87 -1.10 14.70
CA ALA A 45 10.18 0.23 15.18
C ALA A 45 9.09 1.27 14.84
N SER A 46 8.27 1.03 13.81
CA SER A 46 7.16 1.93 13.46
C SER A 46 5.98 1.81 14.42
N ARG A 47 5.87 0.70 15.17
CA ARG A 47 4.75 0.43 16.09
C ARG A 47 4.36 1.65 16.93
N ARG A 48 3.07 1.94 16.98
CA ARG A 48 2.41 2.91 17.85
C ARG A 48 1.29 2.22 18.62
N THR A 49 0.93 2.78 19.76
CA THR A 49 -0.20 2.28 20.57
C THR A 49 -1.39 3.20 20.34
N MET A 50 -2.49 2.63 19.84
CA MET A 50 -3.78 3.32 19.74
C MET A 50 -4.37 3.52 21.15
N LYS A 51 -5.37 4.41 21.26
CA LYS A 51 -6.00 4.77 22.54
C LYS A 51 -6.63 3.56 23.27
N ASP A 52 -7.09 2.56 22.52
CA ASP A 52 -7.67 1.32 23.04
C ASP A 52 -6.60 0.24 23.38
N GLY A 53 -5.31 0.54 23.16
CA GLY A 53 -4.20 -0.39 23.36
C GLY A 53 -3.83 -1.20 22.11
N THR A 54 -4.57 -1.08 21.01
CA THR A 54 -4.25 -1.78 19.75
C THR A 54 -2.90 -1.30 19.19
N SER A 55 -2.12 -2.22 18.62
CA SER A 55 -0.86 -1.86 17.96
C SER A 55 -1.13 -1.39 16.53
N ALA A 56 -0.76 -0.15 16.24
CA ALA A 56 -0.79 0.42 14.88
C ALA A 56 0.63 0.44 14.28
N PHE A 57 0.73 0.31 12.97
CA PHE A 57 2.00 0.26 12.24
C PHE A 57 2.00 1.29 11.10
N PRO A 58 2.28 2.58 11.40
CA PRO A 58 2.40 3.62 10.38
C PRO A 58 3.59 3.36 9.43
N PRO A 59 3.59 3.96 8.22
CA PRO A 59 4.66 3.82 7.22
C PRO A 59 5.97 4.53 7.57
N GLN A 60 6.19 4.89 8.84
CA GLN A 60 7.35 5.67 9.23
C GLN A 60 7.85 5.33 10.64
N VAL A 61 9.16 5.28 10.78
CA VAL A 61 9.82 5.42 12.09
C VAL A 61 9.99 6.90 12.39
N GLY A 62 9.14 7.46 13.25
CA GLY A 62 9.27 8.84 13.71
C GLY A 62 7.94 9.59 13.73
N ILE A 63 8.00 10.88 13.41
CA ILE A 63 6.86 11.80 13.32
C ILE A 63 6.53 12.08 11.85
N GLY A 64 5.23 12.21 11.53
CA GLY A 64 4.77 12.61 10.20
C GLY A 64 3.61 11.79 9.65
N TYR A 65 3.47 10.54 10.10
CA TYR A 65 2.33 9.67 9.79
C TYR A 65 1.60 9.27 11.09
N GLU A 66 0.81 10.20 11.62
CA GLU A 66 0.11 10.06 12.91
C GLU A 66 -1.24 9.32 12.79
N ALA A 67 -1.27 8.21 12.03
CA ALA A 67 -2.42 7.34 11.86
C ALA A 67 -2.00 5.93 11.44
N PHE A 68 -2.92 4.98 11.55
CA PHE A 68 -2.80 3.64 11.02
C PHE A 68 -3.32 3.61 9.58
N TRP A 69 -2.39 3.68 8.62
CA TRP A 69 -2.68 3.76 7.18
C TRP A 69 -2.92 2.37 6.60
N LEU A 70 -4.06 2.18 5.96
CA LEU A 70 -4.51 0.87 5.52
C LEU A 70 -3.63 0.30 4.39
N ARG A 71 -3.37 1.11 3.35
CA ARG A 71 -2.59 0.69 2.18
C ARG A 71 -1.17 0.32 2.56
N ASP A 72 -0.54 1.23 3.29
CA ASP A 72 0.81 1.09 3.81
C ASP A 72 0.96 -0.17 4.66
N PHE A 73 0.00 -0.43 5.54
CA PHE A 73 -0.02 -1.66 6.32
C PHE A 73 -0.08 -2.90 5.41
N VAL A 74 -0.98 -2.93 4.42
CA VAL A 74 -1.10 -4.08 3.50
C VAL A 74 0.20 -4.33 2.73
N TYR A 75 0.91 -3.32 2.24
CA TYR A 75 2.20 -3.54 1.57
C TYR A 75 3.23 -4.21 2.48
N THR A 76 3.24 -3.90 3.77
CA THR A 76 4.13 -4.58 4.71
C THR A 76 3.71 -6.05 4.94
N LEU A 77 2.43 -6.38 4.80
CA LEU A 77 1.97 -7.77 4.88
C LEU A 77 2.41 -8.57 3.64
N GLU A 78 2.40 -7.96 2.46
CA GLU A 78 2.89 -8.62 1.24
C GLU A 78 4.39 -8.96 1.32
N GLY A 79 5.20 -8.07 1.89
CA GLY A 79 6.65 -8.23 1.95
C GLY A 79 7.21 -8.88 3.22
N SER A 80 6.54 -8.73 4.36
CA SER A 80 7.14 -9.07 5.68
C SER A 80 6.08 -9.38 6.75
N ILE A 81 5.10 -10.23 6.42
CA ILE A 81 4.04 -10.66 7.36
C ILE A 81 4.58 -11.33 8.63
N GLU A 82 5.80 -11.88 8.58
CA GLU A 82 6.49 -12.45 9.74
C GLU A 82 6.94 -11.41 10.77
N SER A 83 6.89 -10.13 10.44
CA SER A 83 7.08 -9.03 11.41
C SER A 83 5.96 -8.90 12.44
N TYR A 84 4.83 -9.58 12.22
CA TYR A 84 3.62 -9.43 13.02
C TYR A 84 3.29 -10.72 13.76
N SER A 85 2.84 -10.57 15.00
CA SER A 85 2.15 -11.64 15.71
C SER A 85 0.73 -11.83 15.19
N ASP A 86 0.19 -13.03 15.34
CA ASP A 86 -1.19 -13.34 14.94
C ASP A 86 -2.21 -12.41 15.60
N ARG A 87 -2.00 -12.08 16.88
CA ARG A 87 -2.85 -11.13 17.60
C ARG A 87 -2.81 -9.74 16.98
N GLU A 88 -1.63 -9.23 16.63
CA GLU A 88 -1.50 -7.91 16.00
C GLU A 88 -2.22 -7.86 14.65
N LEU A 89 -2.19 -8.95 13.87
CA LEU A 89 -2.91 -9.04 12.60
C LEU A 89 -4.43 -9.07 12.79
N LEU A 90 -4.92 -9.90 13.71
CA LEU A 90 -6.35 -9.98 14.03
C LEU A 90 -6.87 -8.65 14.58
N ASP A 91 -6.13 -8.00 15.48
CA ASP A 91 -6.52 -6.72 16.06
C ASP A 91 -6.50 -5.60 14.99
N ALA A 92 -5.51 -5.57 14.10
CA ALA A 92 -5.48 -4.64 12.97
C ALA A 92 -6.66 -4.87 12.00
N GLY A 93 -6.96 -6.12 11.68
CA GLY A 93 -8.13 -6.48 10.86
C GLY A 93 -9.44 -5.97 11.48
N ARG A 94 -9.62 -6.15 12.80
CA ARG A 94 -10.79 -5.62 13.53
C ARG A 94 -10.86 -4.10 13.49
N VAL A 95 -9.74 -3.39 13.60
CA VAL A 95 -9.70 -1.93 13.47
C VAL A 95 -10.26 -1.49 12.11
N PHE A 96 -9.76 -2.06 11.01
CA PHE A 96 -10.21 -1.65 9.67
C PHE A 96 -11.66 -2.04 9.38
N ILE A 97 -12.07 -3.25 9.78
CA ILE A 97 -13.46 -3.72 9.64
C ILE A 97 -14.43 -2.82 10.41
N SER A 98 -14.13 -2.52 11.69
CA SER A 98 -15.01 -1.70 12.54
C SER A 98 -15.03 -0.23 12.14
N SER A 99 -14.01 0.23 11.41
CA SER A 99 -13.88 1.61 10.93
C SER A 99 -14.60 1.88 9.60
N MET A 100 -15.20 0.86 8.99
CA MET A 100 -15.90 1.04 7.72
C MET A 100 -17.10 1.97 7.83
N ARG A 101 -17.30 2.77 6.78
CA ARG A 101 -18.38 3.74 6.73
C ARG A 101 -19.74 3.02 6.61
N ALA A 102 -20.81 3.71 6.99
CA ALA A 102 -22.17 3.18 6.95
C ALA A 102 -22.60 2.68 5.55
N ASP A 103 -22.08 3.28 4.47
CA ASP A 103 -22.33 2.86 3.08
C ASP A 103 -21.41 1.72 2.60
N GLY A 104 -20.54 1.22 3.47
CA GLY A 104 -19.60 0.13 3.20
C GLY A 104 -18.21 0.59 2.79
N ALA A 105 -17.96 1.88 2.57
CA ALA A 105 -16.65 2.33 2.12
C ALA A 105 -15.54 2.00 3.14
N GLY A 106 -14.45 1.41 2.64
CA GLY A 106 -13.21 1.24 3.42
C GLY A 106 -12.55 2.59 3.74
N VAL A 107 -11.72 2.60 4.78
CA VAL A 107 -10.95 3.79 5.19
C VAL A 107 -9.72 4.00 4.31
N ASP A 108 -9.19 5.22 4.35
CA ASP A 108 -7.83 5.55 3.95
C ASP A 108 -6.86 5.27 5.12
N CYS A 109 -7.20 5.79 6.31
CA CYS A 109 -6.51 5.49 7.56
C CYS A 109 -7.42 5.60 8.79
N VAL A 110 -6.94 5.11 9.92
CA VAL A 110 -7.58 5.28 11.24
C VAL A 110 -6.60 6.01 12.16
N LYS A 111 -7.00 7.16 12.71
CA LYS A 111 -6.16 7.89 13.67
C LYS A 111 -5.91 7.04 14.92
N PHE A 112 -4.84 7.33 15.66
CA PHE A 112 -4.52 6.56 16.88
C PHE A 112 -5.57 6.70 18.00
N ASP A 113 -6.45 7.70 17.93
CA ASP A 113 -7.60 7.82 18.83
C ASP A 113 -8.81 6.94 18.42
N GLY A 114 -8.71 6.23 17.29
CA GLY A 114 -9.75 5.38 16.71
C GLY A 114 -10.63 6.08 15.67
N HIS A 115 -10.41 7.37 15.38
CA HIS A 115 -11.25 8.10 14.43
C HIS A 115 -10.93 7.70 12.97
N PRO A 116 -11.92 7.21 12.19
CA PRO A 116 -11.69 6.80 10.81
C PRO A 116 -11.60 8.00 9.86
N ILE A 117 -10.71 7.91 8.89
CA ILE A 117 -10.53 8.87 7.80
C ILE A 117 -10.69 8.12 6.48
N TYR A 118 -11.58 8.62 5.62
CA TYR A 118 -11.92 7.96 4.35
C TYR A 118 -11.26 8.58 3.13
N LYS A 119 -10.65 9.76 3.28
CA LYS A 119 -10.13 10.55 2.17
C LYS A 119 -8.72 11.05 2.47
N PRO A 120 -7.84 11.19 1.45
CA PRO A 120 -6.47 11.59 1.67
C PRO A 120 -6.34 13.01 2.23
N GLY A 121 -5.13 13.34 2.70
CA GLY A 121 -4.85 14.61 3.36
C GLY A 121 -5.65 14.79 4.65
N PHE A 122 -5.87 13.71 5.40
CA PHE A 122 -6.71 13.69 6.61
C PHE A 122 -8.15 14.19 6.36
N GLY A 123 -8.77 13.76 5.26
CA GLY A 123 -10.14 14.12 4.92
C GLY A 123 -10.30 15.35 4.02
N ARG A 124 -9.21 15.91 3.50
CA ARG A 124 -9.22 17.19 2.76
C ARG A 124 -9.24 17.04 1.25
N LEU A 125 -8.80 15.90 0.70
CA LEU A 125 -8.68 15.69 -0.73
C LEU A 125 -9.86 14.85 -1.25
N GLY A 126 -10.55 15.34 -2.28
CA GLY A 126 -11.75 14.72 -2.83
C GLY A 126 -13.02 14.87 -1.99
N ALA A 127 -14.17 14.65 -2.63
CA ALA A 127 -15.49 14.69 -2.01
C ALA A 127 -15.88 13.37 -1.33
N ASN A 128 -15.45 12.23 -1.91
CA ASN A 128 -15.83 10.88 -1.56
C ASN A 128 -14.61 10.03 -1.12
N PRO A 129 -14.84 8.86 -0.49
CA PRO A 129 -13.78 7.96 -0.07
C PRO A 129 -12.86 7.55 -1.21
N VAL A 130 -11.60 7.24 -0.84
CA VAL A 130 -10.60 6.66 -1.74
C VAL A 130 -11.17 5.49 -2.55
N ALA A 131 -10.74 5.37 -3.81
CA ALA A 131 -11.27 4.35 -4.73
C ALA A 131 -10.78 2.92 -4.44
N ASP A 132 -9.83 2.75 -3.52
CA ASP A 132 -9.10 1.51 -3.24
C ASP A 132 -9.25 1.01 -1.79
N GLY A 133 -9.80 1.81 -0.86
CA GLY A 133 -9.88 1.47 0.56
C GLY A 133 -10.67 0.19 0.84
N SER A 134 -11.73 -0.08 0.08
CA SER A 134 -12.53 -1.32 0.22
C SER A 134 -11.72 -2.55 -0.18
N GLN A 135 -10.99 -2.48 -1.29
CA GLN A 135 -10.14 -3.55 -1.79
C GLN A 135 -9.00 -3.85 -0.80
N PHE A 136 -8.36 -2.81 -0.26
CA PHE A 136 -7.32 -2.98 0.75
C PHE A 136 -7.84 -3.49 2.09
N THR A 137 -9.10 -3.19 2.44
CA THR A 137 -9.73 -3.77 3.64
C THR A 137 -9.85 -5.29 3.49
N VAL A 138 -10.26 -5.78 2.30
CA VAL A 138 -10.27 -7.21 1.99
C VAL A 138 -8.85 -7.79 2.03
N ALA A 139 -7.87 -7.11 1.44
CA ALA A 139 -6.48 -7.57 1.43
C ALA A 139 -5.92 -7.73 2.85
N ALA A 140 -6.14 -6.76 3.75
CA ALA A 140 -5.69 -6.84 5.14
C ALA A 140 -6.25 -8.09 5.86
N VAL A 141 -7.54 -8.39 5.66
CA VAL A 141 -8.18 -9.58 6.24
C VAL A 141 -7.69 -10.86 5.57
N TRP A 142 -7.50 -10.86 4.25
CA TRP A 142 -6.98 -12.01 3.52
C TRP A 142 -5.57 -12.40 3.95
N HIS A 143 -4.64 -11.44 4.04
CA HIS A 143 -3.29 -11.69 4.55
C HIS A 143 -3.31 -12.20 6.00
N THR A 144 -4.17 -11.61 6.84
CA THR A 144 -4.38 -12.08 8.22
C THR A 144 -4.84 -13.53 8.23
N TYR A 145 -5.83 -13.91 7.43
CA TYR A 145 -6.30 -15.30 7.34
C TYR A 145 -5.24 -16.24 6.75
N GLN A 146 -4.50 -15.84 5.73
CA GLN A 146 -3.42 -16.63 5.13
C GLN A 146 -2.37 -17.04 6.17
N LYS A 147 -2.03 -16.14 7.10
CA LYS A 147 -1.09 -16.44 8.19
C LYS A 147 -1.75 -17.21 9.34
N THR A 148 -2.81 -16.66 9.91
CA THR A 148 -3.41 -17.17 11.15
C THR A 148 -4.24 -18.43 10.96
N ARG A 149 -4.76 -18.64 9.74
CA ARG A 149 -5.76 -19.68 9.41
C ARG A 149 -7.01 -19.63 10.30
N ASP A 150 -7.30 -18.47 10.89
CA ASP A 150 -8.48 -18.28 11.73
C ASP A 150 -9.74 -18.14 10.87
N SER A 151 -10.38 -19.28 10.56
CA SER A 151 -11.63 -19.30 9.81
C SER A 151 -12.78 -18.62 10.53
N LYS A 152 -12.79 -18.62 11.87
CA LYS A 152 -13.84 -17.98 12.66
C LYS A 152 -13.79 -16.46 12.49
N PHE A 153 -12.59 -15.87 12.52
CA PHE A 153 -12.41 -14.46 12.22
C PHE A 153 -12.92 -14.10 10.82
N LEU A 154 -12.68 -14.95 9.82
CA LEU A 154 -13.20 -14.73 8.46
C LEU A 154 -14.74 -14.82 8.41
N GLU A 155 -15.32 -15.88 9.00
CA GLU A 155 -16.77 -16.12 9.02
C GLU A 155 -17.53 -14.98 9.70
N GLU A 156 -17.02 -14.46 10.82
CA GLU A 156 -17.64 -13.34 11.55
C GLU A 156 -17.67 -12.05 10.73
N ASN A 157 -16.80 -11.91 9.73
CA ASN A 157 -16.58 -10.66 9.00
C ASN A 157 -16.93 -10.74 7.50
N ILE A 158 -17.29 -11.91 6.97
CA ILE A 158 -17.46 -12.13 5.53
C ILE A 158 -18.53 -11.22 4.91
N ASP A 159 -19.69 -11.06 5.56
CA ASP A 159 -20.77 -10.20 5.06
C ASP A 159 -20.35 -8.73 5.00
N THR A 160 -19.53 -8.33 5.95
CA THR A 160 -18.98 -7.00 6.08
C THR A 160 -17.94 -6.74 4.97
N LEU A 161 -17.13 -7.74 4.61
CA LEU A 161 -16.23 -7.69 3.45
C LEU A 161 -17.01 -7.66 2.11
N ILE A 162 -18.08 -8.43 1.99
CA ILE A 162 -18.95 -8.39 0.80
C ILE A 162 -19.58 -7.00 0.65
N ARG A 163 -20.05 -6.39 1.75
CA ARG A 163 -20.59 -5.04 1.77
C ARG A 163 -19.55 -4.01 1.30
N THR A 164 -18.30 -4.13 1.75
CA THR A 164 -17.26 -3.18 1.32
C THR A 164 -16.98 -3.27 -0.17
N MET A 165 -16.90 -4.48 -0.73
CA MET A 165 -16.70 -4.65 -2.18
C MET A 165 -17.88 -4.13 -3.00
N ARG A 166 -19.11 -4.23 -2.49
CA ARG A 166 -20.30 -3.64 -3.15
C ARG A 166 -20.28 -2.11 -3.16
N SER A 167 -19.58 -1.47 -2.23
CA SER A 167 -19.46 0.01 -2.15
C SER A 167 -18.49 0.61 -3.16
N VAL A 168 -17.64 -0.21 -3.80
CA VAL A 168 -16.63 0.27 -4.75
C VAL A 168 -17.34 0.93 -5.95
N PRO A 169 -17.01 2.20 -6.29
CA PRO A 169 -17.67 2.91 -7.37
C PRO A 169 -17.30 2.26 -8.70
N ARG A 170 -18.30 1.81 -9.46
CA ARG A 170 -18.06 1.14 -10.74
C ARG A 170 -18.92 1.73 -11.84
N ASN A 171 -18.35 1.78 -13.04
CA ASN A 171 -19.06 2.14 -14.25
C ASN A 171 -20.10 1.04 -14.56
N PRO A 172 -21.40 1.36 -14.70
CA PRO A 172 -22.43 0.35 -14.92
C PRO A 172 -22.27 -0.39 -16.26
N ARG A 173 -21.58 0.21 -17.24
CA ARG A 173 -21.34 -0.38 -18.56
C ARG A 173 -20.07 -1.21 -18.61
N THR A 174 -18.92 -0.66 -18.21
CA THR A 174 -17.62 -1.34 -18.31
C THR A 174 -17.29 -2.20 -17.10
N LYS A 175 -18.01 -2.00 -15.98
CA LYS A 175 -17.79 -2.64 -14.67
C LYS A 175 -16.44 -2.32 -14.01
N LEU A 176 -15.63 -1.46 -14.63
CA LEU A 176 -14.38 -0.96 -14.08
C LEU A 176 -14.65 0.02 -12.93
N VAL A 177 -13.69 0.14 -12.01
CA VAL A 177 -13.70 1.17 -10.97
C VAL A 177 -13.69 2.53 -11.65
N HIS A 178 -14.58 3.41 -11.22
CA HIS A 178 -14.86 4.65 -11.94
C HIS A 178 -14.86 5.86 -11.00
N ILE A 179 -14.14 6.90 -11.39
CA ILE A 179 -14.16 8.20 -10.74
C ILE A 179 -14.97 9.16 -11.61
N LYS A 180 -15.99 9.79 -11.04
CA LYS A 180 -16.86 10.68 -11.80
C LYS A 180 -16.11 11.94 -12.23
N ASP A 181 -16.48 12.45 -13.41
CA ASP A 181 -16.11 13.79 -13.86
C ASP A 181 -17.02 14.84 -13.20
N ASP A 182 -16.86 14.98 -11.89
CA ASP A 182 -17.63 15.90 -11.04
C ASP A 182 -16.68 16.53 -10.02
N GLU A 183 -16.21 17.74 -10.33
CA GLU A 183 -15.20 18.49 -9.59
C GLU A 183 -13.94 17.68 -9.24
N TRP A 184 -13.90 17.13 -8.03
CA TRP A 184 -12.90 16.21 -7.51
C TRP A 184 -13.62 15.13 -6.71
N ASP A 185 -14.31 14.22 -7.41
CA ASP A 185 -15.12 13.15 -6.80
C ASP A 185 -14.33 12.40 -5.72
N ARG A 186 -13.23 11.74 -6.06
CA ARG A 186 -12.39 11.01 -5.10
C ARG A 186 -10.94 10.91 -5.57
N CYS A 187 -10.06 10.54 -4.65
CA CYS A 187 -8.68 10.22 -5.01
C CYS A 187 -8.57 8.78 -5.55
N PRO A 188 -7.73 8.57 -6.58
CA PRO A 188 -7.35 7.25 -7.08
C PRO A 188 -6.32 6.58 -6.15
N TYR A 189 -5.72 5.50 -6.61
CA TYR A 189 -4.68 4.76 -5.92
C TYR A 189 -3.37 5.55 -5.68
N GLY A 190 -2.66 5.22 -4.60
CA GLY A 190 -1.55 5.95 -3.98
C GLY A 190 -0.51 6.62 -4.88
N PHE A 191 -0.01 5.97 -5.93
CA PHE A 191 0.99 6.62 -6.83
C PHE A 191 0.43 7.92 -7.47
N THR A 192 -0.89 8.05 -7.54
CA THR A 192 -1.61 9.22 -8.05
C THR A 192 -2.49 9.89 -6.98
N ASP A 193 -2.25 9.69 -5.68
CA ASP A 193 -3.13 10.11 -4.56
C ASP A 193 -3.48 11.61 -4.52
N THR A 194 -2.67 12.43 -5.21
CA THR A 194 -2.85 13.88 -5.36
C THR A 194 -3.13 14.33 -6.80
N VAL A 195 -3.09 13.40 -7.75
CA VAL A 195 -3.43 13.65 -9.16
C VAL A 195 -4.93 13.45 -9.31
N ARG A 196 -5.62 14.49 -9.77
CA ARG A 196 -7.04 14.39 -10.12
C ARG A 196 -7.18 13.47 -11.32
N MET A 197 -7.97 12.40 -11.15
CA MET A 197 -8.30 11.44 -12.19
C MET A 197 -9.82 11.34 -12.33
N GLN A 198 -10.28 11.04 -13.54
CA GLN A 198 -11.67 10.80 -13.86
C GLN A 198 -11.78 9.65 -14.86
N GLY A 199 -12.96 9.07 -15.00
CA GLY A 199 -13.21 7.93 -15.88
C GLY A 199 -12.88 6.59 -15.23
N ASP A 200 -12.68 5.57 -16.07
CA ASP A 200 -12.36 4.22 -15.63
C ASP A 200 -10.89 4.13 -15.19
N VAL A 201 -10.64 3.75 -13.95
CA VAL A 201 -9.31 3.69 -13.34
C VAL A 201 -8.81 2.25 -13.34
N LEU A 202 -7.88 1.95 -14.26
CA LEU A 202 -7.41 0.58 -14.49
C LEU A 202 -6.80 -0.05 -13.24
N PHE A 203 -5.92 0.65 -12.53
CA PHE A 203 -5.24 0.08 -11.36
C PHE A 203 -6.21 -0.30 -10.25
N CYS A 204 -7.14 0.60 -9.89
CA CYS A 204 -8.17 0.29 -8.88
C CYS A 204 -9.12 -0.82 -9.35
N SER A 205 -9.30 -0.99 -10.66
CA SER A 205 -10.05 -2.12 -11.24
C SER A 205 -9.31 -3.44 -11.10
N LEU A 206 -7.99 -3.45 -11.24
CA LEU A 206 -7.16 -4.63 -10.98
C LEU A 206 -7.21 -5.01 -9.50
N LEU A 207 -7.08 -4.04 -8.59
CA LEU A 207 -7.27 -4.26 -7.15
C LEU A 207 -8.66 -4.84 -6.85
N TYR A 208 -9.70 -4.40 -7.55
CA TYR A 208 -11.05 -4.93 -7.36
C TYR A 208 -11.13 -6.41 -7.76
N VAL A 209 -10.54 -6.78 -8.90
CA VAL A 209 -10.47 -8.18 -9.36
C VAL A 209 -9.67 -9.02 -8.38
N GLU A 210 -8.52 -8.50 -7.91
CA GLU A 210 -7.67 -9.17 -6.93
C GLU A 210 -8.38 -9.39 -5.59
N ALA A 211 -9.12 -8.41 -5.08
CA ALA A 211 -9.89 -8.56 -3.85
C ALA A 211 -11.14 -9.45 -4.02
N SER A 212 -11.56 -9.75 -5.25
CA SER A 212 -12.74 -10.58 -5.53
C SER A 212 -12.43 -12.06 -5.78
N ARG A 213 -11.15 -12.42 -5.94
CA ARG A 213 -10.70 -13.80 -6.26
C ARG A 213 -10.53 -14.64 -4.99
#